data_AF-A0A818RB16-F1
#
_entry.id   AF-A0A818RB16-F1
#
_cell.length_a   1.000
_cell.length_b   1.000
_cell.length_c   1.000
_cell.angle_alpha   90.00
_cell.angle_beta   90.00
_cell.angle_gamma   90.00
#
_symmetry.space_group_name_H-M   'P 1'
#
loop_
_entity.id
_entity.type
_entity.pdbx_description
1 polymer ?
#
loop_
_entity_poly.entity_id
_entity_poly.type
_entity_poly.pdbx_seq_one_letter_code
_entity_poly.pdbx_strand_id
1 'polypeptide(L)'
;MNTSNENQYINREYYLCMSKNFQRSTNLLQQVYEKQVVLENIFIRDITAYGTVRVNNCSFDKKVSIRFTIDQWKSFYIINAYHSMYYADSNTDSFQFKLTVPIDKLSRLSPQNSISIMNISFAICYAVKGEEFWDNNYSRNYNLEIIEKLRRQIAQDYQAISNEFRQIGNICGLKNLGGTCYMNSVLQSLLFTSSLTNYFLLNENIQDSTMKNISVSKEIVASEYLNLLYLLYCGKYNVVTPAPFKQVIGHINHNYLENQQQDAHEFLIFLLDYLHKDLNRIKFTEVLNQTQEIERNAVNQINNHSIIVDLFYGTYLSTITCLDCTYTSHNYEPFNCLTLPISSTNQCTLEDCLRHFNEDEYLSDDSKWFCPGCQCLCNRKRRLEIYKLPKILIIQLKRFQINYEMNWIKNNTLVLYHLHHNHLIHFIQLLIMMVH
;
A
#
# COMPACT_ATOMS: atom_id res chain seq x y z
N MET A 1 -2.36 -18.85 46.63
CA MET A 1 -2.41 -19.51 45.31
C MET A 1 -3.72 -19.13 44.65
N ASN A 2 -3.70 -18.16 43.73
CA ASN A 2 -4.70 -17.91 42.67
C ASN A 2 -4.42 -16.52 42.06
N THR A 3 -3.39 -16.44 41.22
CA THR A 3 -3.06 -15.25 40.40
C THR A 3 -2.61 -15.71 39.01
N SER A 4 -3.34 -16.64 38.40
CA SER A 4 -2.95 -17.26 37.11
C SER A 4 -3.98 -17.12 35.98
N ASN A 5 -5.07 -16.37 36.16
CA ASN A 5 -6.10 -16.22 35.09
C ASN A 5 -6.22 -14.82 34.48
N GLU A 6 -5.60 -13.77 35.04
CA GLU A 6 -5.70 -12.42 34.46
C GLU A 6 -4.73 -12.18 33.29
N ASN A 7 -3.63 -12.93 33.20
CA ASN A 7 -2.64 -12.75 32.14
C ASN A 7 -2.98 -13.43 30.80
N GLN A 8 -4.08 -14.20 30.71
CA GLN A 8 -4.48 -14.87 29.47
C GLN A 8 -5.27 -13.97 28.51
N TYR A 9 -5.83 -12.86 28.99
CA TYR A 9 -6.61 -11.93 28.17
C TYR A 9 -5.76 -10.85 27.47
N ILE A 10 -4.47 -10.73 27.85
CA ILE A 10 -3.58 -9.63 27.42
C ILE A 10 -3.03 -9.82 25.98
N ASN A 11 -3.18 -11.00 25.37
CA ASN A 11 -2.54 -11.35 24.08
C ASN A 11 -3.49 -11.56 22.90
N ARG A 12 -4.76 -11.13 22.98
CA ARG A 12 -5.70 -11.24 21.85
C ARG A 12 -5.76 -9.92 21.09
N GLU A 13 -5.33 -9.95 19.83
CA GLU A 13 -5.50 -8.83 18.92
C GLU A 13 -6.77 -8.98 18.09
N TYR A 14 -7.53 -7.89 17.99
CA TYR A 14 -8.78 -7.82 17.24
C TYR A 14 -8.60 -6.87 16.06
N TYR A 15 -9.12 -7.29 14.91
CA TYR A 15 -9.16 -6.47 13.70
C TYR A 15 -10.58 -6.33 13.24
N LEU A 16 -10.92 -5.12 12.83
CA LEU A 16 -12.18 -4.80 12.20
C LEU A 16 -12.00 -4.84 10.68
N CYS A 17 -12.92 -5.46 9.95
CA CYS A 17 -12.91 -5.46 8.48
C CYS A 17 -14.32 -5.27 7.90
N MET A 18 -14.42 -4.82 6.65
CA MET A 18 -15.70 -4.69 5.96
C MET A 18 -16.22 -6.06 5.49
N SER A 19 -17.52 -6.32 5.68
CA SER A 19 -18.18 -7.51 5.14
C SER A 19 -18.28 -7.48 3.60
N LYS A 20 -18.50 -8.66 2.99
CA LYS A 20 -18.58 -8.90 1.53
C LYS A 20 -19.61 -8.05 0.77
N ASN A 21 -20.55 -7.39 1.46
CA ASN A 21 -21.75 -6.78 0.88
C ASN A 21 -21.67 -5.25 0.70
N PHE A 22 -20.48 -4.65 0.71
CA PHE A 22 -20.32 -3.23 0.42
C PHE A 22 -20.45 -2.96 -1.09
N GLN A 23 -21.61 -2.46 -1.52
CA GLN A 23 -21.83 -2.03 -2.90
C GLN A 23 -21.53 -0.53 -3.01
N ARG A 24 -20.39 -0.20 -3.62
CA ARG A 24 -20.07 1.17 -4.00
C ARG A 24 -20.74 1.46 -5.33
N SER A 25 -21.56 2.50 -5.38
CA SER A 25 -22.19 2.96 -6.61
C SER A 25 -21.21 3.75 -7.47
N THR A 26 -21.50 3.84 -8.76
CA THR A 26 -20.66 4.57 -9.73
C THR A 26 -20.99 6.07 -9.80
N ASN A 27 -22.10 6.54 -9.21
CA ASN A 27 -22.53 7.94 -9.25
C ASN A 27 -23.01 8.43 -7.87
N LEU A 28 -22.06 8.89 -7.05
CA LEU A 28 -22.30 9.33 -5.67
C LEU A 28 -23.28 10.51 -5.57
N LEU A 29 -23.11 11.54 -6.42
CA LEU A 29 -23.93 12.75 -6.36
C LEU A 29 -25.40 12.47 -6.65
N GLN A 30 -25.67 11.64 -7.67
CA GLN A 30 -27.04 11.22 -7.97
C GLN A 30 -27.69 10.53 -6.78
N GLN A 31 -26.97 9.65 -6.08
CA GLN A 31 -27.49 8.98 -4.90
C GLN A 31 -27.73 9.92 -3.72
N VAL A 32 -26.88 10.94 -3.53
CA VAL A 32 -27.10 11.95 -2.50
C VAL A 32 -28.37 12.74 -2.81
N TYR A 33 -28.63 13.09 -4.07
CA TYR A 33 -29.88 13.75 -4.44
C TYR A 33 -31.12 12.85 -4.29
N GLU A 34 -30.99 11.55 -4.57
CA GLU A 34 -32.10 10.59 -4.42
C GLU A 34 -32.39 10.25 -2.94
N LYS A 35 -31.35 10.04 -2.12
CA LYS A 35 -31.47 9.52 -0.75
C LYS A 35 -31.27 10.56 0.35
N GLN A 36 -30.85 11.78 0.00
CA GLN A 36 -30.43 12.87 0.90
C GLN A 36 -29.17 12.61 1.73
N VAL A 37 -28.81 11.34 1.98
CA VAL A 37 -27.63 10.93 2.74
C VAL A 37 -27.02 9.67 2.15
N VAL A 38 -25.69 9.64 2.05
CA VAL A 38 -24.93 8.48 1.57
C VAL A 38 -23.61 8.35 2.33
N LEU A 39 -23.24 7.13 2.71
CA LEU A 39 -21.87 6.81 3.10
C LEU A 39 -20.95 6.92 1.88
N GLU A 40 -20.17 7.97 1.82
CA GLU A 40 -19.22 8.18 0.73
C GLU A 40 -18.05 7.19 0.83
N ASN A 41 -17.46 7.11 2.02
CA ASN A 41 -16.24 6.34 2.27
C ASN A 41 -16.20 5.82 3.70
N ILE A 42 -15.61 4.65 3.89
CA ILE A 42 -15.25 4.12 5.21
C ILE A 42 -13.87 3.45 5.12
N PHE A 43 -12.99 3.81 6.05
CA PHE A 43 -11.72 3.14 6.29
C PHE A 43 -11.70 2.57 7.69
N ILE A 44 -10.89 1.54 7.91
CA ILE A 44 -10.81 0.86 9.18
C ILE A 44 -9.34 0.84 9.60
N ARG A 45 -9.10 1.15 10.87
CA ARG A 45 -7.79 1.06 11.51
C ARG A 45 -7.94 0.37 12.85
N ASP A 46 -7.30 -0.78 13.00
CA ASP A 46 -7.39 -1.66 14.17
C ASP A 46 -8.85 -2.02 14.49
N ILE A 47 -9.40 -1.43 15.55
CA ILE A 47 -10.77 -1.61 16.04
C ILE A 47 -11.65 -0.38 15.82
N THR A 48 -11.19 0.56 14.99
CA THR A 48 -11.89 1.82 14.74
C THR A 48 -12.21 1.94 13.26
N ALA A 49 -13.50 2.12 12.95
CA ALA A 49 -13.94 2.51 11.62
C ALA A 49 -14.12 4.03 11.55
N TYR A 50 -13.59 4.64 10.50
CA TYR A 50 -13.71 6.05 10.21
C TYR A 50 -14.46 6.21 8.90
N GLY A 51 -15.54 6.97 8.89
CA GLY A 51 -16.32 7.17 7.68
C GLY A 51 -16.55 8.64 7.35
N THR A 52 -16.72 8.89 6.06
CA THR A 52 -17.17 10.16 5.50
C THR A 52 -18.56 9.95 4.93
N VAL A 53 -19.50 10.79 5.35
CA VAL A 53 -20.90 10.81 4.95
C VAL A 53 -21.13 12.08 4.16
N ARG A 54 -21.77 11.95 3.01
CA ARG A 54 -22.20 13.09 2.20
C ARG A 54 -23.70 13.27 2.34
N VAL A 55 -24.14 14.51 2.55
CA VAL A 55 -25.55 14.87 2.68
C VAL A 55 -25.92 16.00 1.74
N ASN A 56 -27.18 16.07 1.35
CA ASN A 56 -27.69 17.18 0.57
C ASN A 56 -27.71 18.47 1.43
N ASN A 57 -27.31 19.59 0.85
CA ASN A 57 -27.24 20.86 1.56
C ASN A 57 -28.61 21.58 1.57
N CYS A 58 -29.52 21.11 2.43
CA CYS A 58 -30.90 21.64 2.46
C CYS A 58 -31.17 22.70 3.56
N SER A 59 -30.26 22.89 4.52
CA SER A 59 -30.42 23.78 5.68
C SER A 59 -29.08 24.05 6.35
N PHE A 60 -28.94 25.12 7.14
CA PHE A 60 -27.76 25.34 7.97
C PHE A 60 -27.68 24.34 9.15
N ASP A 61 -28.82 24.10 9.82
CA ASP A 61 -28.89 23.14 10.92
C ASP A 61 -29.04 21.72 10.39
N LYS A 62 -27.96 20.95 10.50
CA LYS A 62 -27.81 19.58 10.00
C LYS A 62 -27.21 18.71 11.09
N LYS A 63 -27.82 17.54 11.33
CA LYS A 63 -27.27 16.56 12.25
C LYS A 63 -27.11 15.22 11.56
N VAL A 64 -25.88 14.70 11.54
CA VAL A 64 -25.57 13.36 11.03
C VAL A 64 -25.18 12.48 12.21
N SER A 65 -25.79 11.30 12.31
CA SER A 65 -25.49 10.33 13.36
C SER A 65 -25.46 8.90 12.82
N ILE A 66 -24.64 8.07 13.43
CA ILE A 66 -24.42 6.67 13.07
C ILE A 66 -25.05 5.85 14.17
N ARG A 67 -26.07 5.05 13.82
CA ARG A 67 -26.63 4.05 14.72
C ARG A 67 -25.99 2.72 14.42
N PHE A 68 -25.42 2.07 15.44
CA PHE A 68 -24.80 0.76 15.27
C PHE A 68 -25.22 -0.22 16.37
N THR A 69 -25.20 -1.50 16.04
CA THR A 69 -25.59 -2.62 16.91
C THR A 69 -24.56 -3.73 16.82
N ILE A 70 -24.43 -4.50 17.89
CA ILE A 70 -23.61 -5.71 17.98
C ILE A 70 -24.45 -6.96 18.28
N ASP A 71 -25.77 -6.82 18.37
CA ASP A 71 -26.70 -7.84 18.85
C ASP A 71 -27.97 -7.94 17.99
N GLN A 72 -27.82 -7.68 16.68
CA GLN A 72 -28.91 -7.73 15.70
C GLN A 72 -30.07 -6.76 16.01
N TRP A 73 -29.73 -5.52 16.42
CA TRP A 73 -30.66 -4.44 16.74
C TRP A 73 -31.54 -4.66 17.98
N LYS A 74 -31.20 -5.61 18.86
CA LYS A 74 -31.83 -5.69 20.20
C LYS A 74 -31.45 -4.48 21.05
N SER A 75 -30.22 -4.00 20.90
CA SER A 75 -29.75 -2.73 21.41
C SER A 75 -28.96 -1.99 20.33
N PHE A 76 -28.83 -0.67 20.49
CA PHE A 76 -28.04 0.14 19.59
C PHE A 76 -27.34 1.28 20.32
N TYR A 77 -26.28 1.76 19.71
CA TYR A 77 -25.47 2.89 20.13
C TYR A 77 -25.57 3.98 19.06
N ILE A 78 -25.43 5.25 19.48
CA ILE A 78 -25.44 6.41 18.58
C ILE A 78 -24.09 7.12 18.67
N ILE A 79 -23.51 7.43 17.52
CA ILE A 79 -22.31 8.27 17.37
C ILE A 79 -22.68 9.48 16.54
N ASN A 80 -22.32 10.68 16.98
CA ASN A 80 -22.52 11.88 16.17
C ASN A 80 -21.35 12.06 15.20
N ALA A 81 -21.65 12.40 13.96
CA ALA A 81 -20.65 12.81 12.98
C ALA A 81 -20.39 14.32 13.11
N TYR A 82 -19.18 14.76 12.76
CA TYR A 82 -18.76 16.15 12.78
C TYR A 82 -18.67 16.70 11.36
N HIS A 83 -19.10 17.94 11.17
CA HIS A 83 -19.04 18.60 9.86
C HIS A 83 -17.58 18.80 9.40
N SER A 84 -17.28 18.47 8.15
CA SER A 84 -15.97 18.60 7.54
C SER A 84 -15.95 19.76 6.56
N MET A 85 -15.15 20.79 6.85
CA MET A 85 -15.06 22.01 6.04
C MET A 85 -14.26 21.86 4.74
N TYR A 86 -13.61 20.71 4.51
CA TYR A 86 -12.67 20.51 3.41
C TYR A 86 -13.33 20.05 2.09
N TYR A 87 -14.61 19.67 2.12
CA TYR A 87 -15.32 19.06 0.97
C TYR A 87 -16.79 19.49 0.89
N ALA A 88 -17.06 20.78 1.07
CA ALA A 88 -18.38 21.36 0.83
C ALA A 88 -18.42 21.93 -0.60
N ASP A 89 -19.29 21.39 -1.44
CA ASP A 89 -19.72 22.09 -2.66
C ASP A 89 -21.02 22.86 -2.36
N SER A 90 -21.51 23.68 -3.30
CA SER A 90 -22.72 24.50 -3.03
C SER A 90 -23.97 23.66 -2.71
N ASN A 91 -23.96 22.37 -3.06
CA ASN A 91 -25.16 21.52 -3.05
C ASN A 91 -25.08 20.39 -2.03
N THR A 92 -23.90 20.05 -1.50
CA THR A 92 -23.70 18.95 -0.57
C THR A 92 -22.70 19.31 0.53
N ASP A 93 -22.94 18.78 1.72
CA ASP A 93 -22.04 18.88 2.86
C ASP A 93 -21.44 17.52 3.20
N SER A 94 -20.24 17.57 3.78
CA SER A 94 -19.51 16.38 4.23
C SER A 94 -19.45 16.31 5.75
N PHE A 95 -19.70 15.13 6.30
CA PHE A 95 -19.60 14.83 7.72
C PHE A 95 -18.67 13.64 7.93
N GLN A 96 -17.92 13.62 9.02
CA GLN A 96 -17.01 12.54 9.37
C GLN A 96 -17.38 11.91 10.70
N PHE A 97 -17.16 10.61 10.85
CA PHE A 97 -17.40 9.90 12.10
C PHE A 97 -16.27 8.93 12.43
N LYS A 98 -16.19 8.60 13.72
CA LYS A 98 -15.28 7.60 14.28
C LYS A 98 -16.09 6.60 15.12
N LEU A 99 -16.17 5.37 14.66
CA LEU A 99 -16.79 4.24 15.35
C LEU A 99 -15.69 3.36 15.93
N THR A 100 -15.40 3.52 17.23
CA THR A 100 -14.50 2.63 17.96
C THR A 100 -15.30 1.50 18.60
N VAL A 101 -14.88 0.27 18.35
CA VAL A 101 -15.48 -0.92 18.91
C VAL A 101 -15.11 -1.05 20.39
N PRO A 102 -16.08 -1.16 21.32
CA PRO A 102 -15.78 -1.26 22.75
C PRO A 102 -15.40 -2.70 23.14
N ILE A 103 -14.13 -3.08 22.93
CA ILE A 103 -13.59 -4.43 23.25
C ILE A 103 -13.89 -4.87 24.69
N ASP A 104 -13.80 -3.94 25.66
CA ASP A 104 -14.02 -4.27 27.07
C ASP A 104 -15.45 -4.73 27.39
N LYS A 105 -16.42 -4.38 26.54
CA LYS A 105 -17.81 -4.84 26.65
C LYS A 105 -18.04 -6.16 25.93
N LEU A 106 -17.16 -6.53 24.99
CA LEU A 106 -17.27 -7.72 24.15
C LEU A 106 -16.83 -9.00 24.88
N SER A 107 -15.84 -8.89 25.77
CA SER A 107 -15.37 -9.99 26.62
C SER A 107 -16.47 -10.57 27.53
N ARG A 108 -17.49 -9.77 27.86
CA ARG A 108 -18.64 -10.19 28.71
C ARG A 108 -19.74 -10.91 27.95
N LEU A 109 -19.78 -10.80 26.62
CA LEU A 109 -20.86 -11.34 25.78
C LEU A 109 -20.55 -12.74 25.22
N SER A 110 -19.36 -13.30 25.48
CA SER A 110 -18.96 -14.63 25.01
C SER A 110 -18.39 -15.51 26.14
N PRO A 111 -19.25 -16.20 26.92
CA PRO A 111 -18.81 -17.14 27.95
C PRO A 111 -18.25 -18.46 27.39
N GLN A 112 -18.32 -18.68 26.08
CA GLN A 112 -17.84 -19.88 25.40
C GLN A 112 -16.86 -19.47 24.31
N ASN A 113 -15.70 -20.14 24.28
CA ASN A 113 -14.45 -19.81 23.60
C ASN A 113 -14.51 -19.78 22.06
N SER A 114 -15.41 -19.01 21.45
CA SER A 114 -15.49 -18.88 20.00
C SER A 114 -16.02 -17.51 19.59
N ILE A 115 -15.17 -16.47 19.70
CA ILE A 115 -15.37 -15.20 18.98
C ILE A 115 -14.77 -15.38 17.57
N SER A 116 -15.27 -16.34 16.79
CA SER A 116 -14.67 -16.56 15.47
C SER A 116 -14.96 -15.41 14.48
N ILE A 117 -16.10 -14.71 14.64
CA ILE A 117 -16.51 -13.50 13.89
C ILE A 117 -17.60 -12.79 14.72
N MET A 118 -17.47 -11.50 15.02
CA MET A 118 -18.60 -10.71 15.53
C MET A 118 -19.01 -9.63 14.52
N ASN A 119 -20.30 -9.54 14.23
CA ASN A 119 -20.83 -8.60 13.25
C ASN A 119 -21.34 -7.32 13.93
N ILE A 120 -20.84 -6.18 13.47
CA ILE A 120 -21.33 -4.86 13.84
C ILE A 120 -22.11 -4.33 12.64
N SER A 121 -23.43 -4.19 12.81
CA SER A 121 -24.28 -3.57 11.79
C SER A 121 -24.46 -2.09 12.11
N PHE A 122 -24.38 -1.22 11.11
CA PHE A 122 -24.66 0.20 11.28
C PHE A 122 -25.45 0.79 10.12
N ALA A 123 -26.15 1.88 10.42
CA ALA A 123 -26.90 2.71 9.48
C ALA A 123 -26.68 4.19 9.82
N ILE A 124 -26.84 5.06 8.83
CA ILE A 124 -26.56 6.48 8.95
C ILE A 124 -27.87 7.24 8.90
N CYS A 125 -28.05 8.15 9.85
CA CYS A 125 -29.19 9.02 9.97
C CYS A 125 -28.76 10.46 9.71
N TYR A 126 -29.43 11.12 8.76
CA TYR A 126 -29.34 12.54 8.52
C TYR A 126 -30.65 13.20 8.93
N ALA A 127 -30.60 14.02 9.97
CA ALA A 127 -31.73 14.80 10.44
C ALA A 127 -31.59 16.26 10.01
N VAL A 128 -32.60 16.77 9.32
CA VAL A 128 -32.66 18.16 8.83
C VAL A 128 -34.10 18.62 8.77
N LYS A 129 -34.37 19.87 9.20
CA LYS A 129 -35.73 20.48 9.15
C LYS A 129 -36.84 19.63 9.80
N GLY A 130 -36.51 18.79 10.77
CA GLY A 130 -37.46 17.90 11.45
C GLY A 130 -37.74 16.58 10.71
N GLU A 131 -37.10 16.34 9.57
CA GLU A 131 -37.17 15.07 8.83
C GLU A 131 -35.90 14.24 9.06
N GLU A 132 -36.03 12.90 9.02
CA GLU A 132 -34.90 11.96 9.09
C GLU A 132 -34.77 11.16 7.79
N PHE A 133 -33.58 11.21 7.21
CA PHE A 133 -33.18 10.41 6.06
C PHE A 133 -32.19 9.33 6.49
N TRP A 134 -32.32 8.15 5.89
CA TRP A 134 -31.57 6.96 6.30
C TRP A 134 -30.79 6.35 5.16
N ASP A 135 -29.48 6.19 5.37
CA ASP A 135 -28.66 5.31 4.55
C ASP A 135 -28.37 4.01 5.31
N ASN A 136 -29.12 2.97 4.97
CA ASN A 136 -29.03 1.62 5.52
C ASN A 136 -28.54 0.61 4.48
N ASN A 137 -27.76 1.04 3.48
CA ASN A 137 -27.24 0.17 2.42
C ASN A 137 -28.35 -0.65 1.72
N TYR A 138 -29.44 0.02 1.29
CA TYR A 138 -30.60 -0.63 0.67
C TYR A 138 -31.22 -1.73 1.55
N SER A 139 -31.49 -1.40 2.81
CA SER A 139 -32.05 -2.30 3.83
C SER A 139 -31.16 -3.48 4.24
N ARG A 140 -29.88 -3.50 3.85
CA ARG A 140 -28.92 -4.55 4.24
C ARG A 140 -28.09 -4.20 5.47
N ASN A 141 -28.10 -2.93 5.87
CA ASN A 141 -27.13 -2.31 6.78
C ASN A 141 -25.69 -2.40 6.27
N TYR A 142 -24.83 -1.52 6.78
CA TYR A 142 -23.41 -1.68 6.64
C TYR A 142 -22.92 -2.65 7.72
N ASN A 143 -22.13 -3.66 7.34
CA ASN A 143 -21.64 -4.64 8.30
C ASN A 143 -20.12 -4.62 8.36
N LEU A 144 -19.61 -4.47 9.58
CA LEU A 144 -18.20 -4.64 9.95
C LEU A 144 -18.08 -5.98 10.69
N GLU A 145 -17.00 -6.70 10.44
CA GLU A 145 -16.68 -7.96 11.07
C GLU A 145 -15.48 -7.74 11.98
N ILE A 146 -15.62 -8.04 13.28
CA ILE A 146 -14.50 -8.19 14.18
C ILE A 146 -13.99 -9.60 13.99
N ILE A 147 -12.76 -9.72 13.52
CA ILE A 147 -12.07 -10.99 13.42
C ILE A 147 -11.10 -11.08 14.59
N GLU A 148 -11.36 -12.03 15.50
CA GLU A 148 -10.36 -12.47 16.46
C GLU A 148 -9.29 -13.25 15.69
N LYS A 149 -8.05 -12.76 15.73
CA LYS A 149 -6.93 -13.42 15.09
C LYS A 149 -5.76 -13.34 16.05
N LEU A 150 -5.49 -14.46 16.70
CA LEU A 150 -4.17 -14.70 17.27
C LEU A 150 -3.21 -14.59 16.08
N ARG A 151 -2.45 -13.48 15.91
CA ARG A 151 -1.48 -13.31 14.80
C ARG A 151 -0.60 -14.56 14.63
N ARG A 152 -0.29 -15.24 15.75
CA ARG A 152 0.37 -16.55 15.79
C ARG A 152 -0.38 -17.65 15.06
N GLN A 153 -1.70 -17.72 15.15
CA GLN A 153 -2.48 -18.73 14.45
C GLN A 153 -2.50 -18.48 12.93
N ILE A 154 -2.56 -17.24 12.45
CA ILE A 154 -2.39 -16.96 11.01
C ILE A 154 -0.96 -17.30 10.56
N ALA A 155 0.05 -16.93 11.35
CA ALA A 155 1.44 -17.26 11.07
C ALA A 155 1.65 -18.79 11.06
N GLN A 156 1.02 -19.51 11.99
CA GLN A 156 1.03 -20.97 12.08
C GLN A 156 0.24 -21.61 10.92
N ASP A 157 -0.92 -21.08 10.55
CA ASP A 157 -1.70 -21.51 9.39
C ASP A 157 -0.91 -21.27 8.09
N TYR A 158 -0.24 -20.12 7.97
CA TYR A 158 0.67 -19.79 6.87
C TYR A 158 1.87 -20.75 6.83
N GLN A 159 2.48 -21.05 7.97
CA GLN A 159 3.56 -22.04 8.07
C GLN A 159 3.07 -23.47 7.82
N ALA A 160 1.85 -23.82 8.21
CA ALA A 160 1.24 -25.12 7.94
C ALA A 160 0.95 -25.29 6.44
N ILE A 161 0.47 -24.23 5.77
CA ILE A 161 0.35 -24.17 4.30
C ILE A 161 1.73 -24.33 3.63
N SER A 162 2.80 -23.89 4.28
CA SER A 162 4.16 -23.93 3.74
C SER A 162 4.77 -25.34 3.63
N ASN A 163 4.23 -26.34 4.32
CA ASN A 163 4.81 -27.68 4.38
C ASN A 163 4.18 -28.72 3.45
N GLU A 164 2.97 -28.51 2.91
CA GLU A 164 2.39 -29.49 1.97
C GLU A 164 1.84 -28.90 0.65
N PHE A 165 1.48 -27.61 0.55
CA PHE A 165 0.89 -27.08 -0.69
C PHE A 165 1.19 -25.59 -0.92
N ARG A 166 2.45 -25.25 -1.24
CA ARG A 166 2.79 -23.95 -1.85
C ARG A 166 2.15 -23.74 -3.24
N GLN A 167 1.47 -24.73 -3.80
CA GLN A 167 0.89 -24.66 -5.14
C GLN A 167 -0.62 -24.39 -5.20
N ILE A 168 -1.42 -24.51 -4.12
CA ILE A 168 -2.90 -24.48 -4.26
C ILE A 168 -3.66 -23.69 -3.16
N GLY A 169 -3.05 -23.30 -2.04
CA GLY A 169 -3.82 -22.68 -0.93
C GLY A 169 -3.89 -21.14 -0.95
N ASN A 170 -5.07 -20.59 -1.31
CA ASN A 170 -5.50 -19.17 -1.22
C ASN A 170 -5.10 -18.22 -2.37
N ILE A 171 -5.52 -18.54 -3.59
CA ILE A 171 -5.60 -17.57 -4.69
C ILE A 171 -6.72 -16.57 -4.33
N CYS A 172 -6.35 -15.42 -3.77
CA CYS A 172 -7.27 -14.33 -3.47
C CYS A 172 -7.05 -13.17 -4.43
N GLY A 173 -8.06 -12.86 -5.25
CA GLY A 173 -8.04 -11.71 -6.14
C GLY A 173 -8.23 -10.37 -5.41
N LEU A 174 -7.88 -9.27 -6.09
CA LEU A 174 -8.20 -7.91 -5.64
C LEU A 174 -9.27 -7.31 -6.55
N LYS A 175 -10.35 -6.80 -5.96
CA LYS A 175 -11.44 -6.13 -6.70
C LYS A 175 -10.92 -4.83 -7.31
N ASN A 176 -11.24 -4.57 -8.58
CA ASN A 176 -10.97 -3.29 -9.23
C ASN A 176 -11.97 -2.23 -8.72
N LEU A 177 -11.48 -1.05 -8.35
CA LEU A 177 -12.27 0.06 -7.79
C LEU A 177 -12.52 1.20 -8.79
N GLY A 178 -12.32 0.93 -10.08
CA GLY A 178 -12.35 1.92 -11.16
C GLY A 178 -10.95 2.46 -11.41
N GLY A 179 -10.33 2.10 -12.53
CA GLY A 179 -8.96 2.52 -12.88
C GLY A 179 -7.85 1.91 -12.03
N THR A 180 -8.11 1.02 -11.07
CA THR A 180 -7.11 0.57 -10.08
C THR A 180 -6.40 -0.74 -10.40
N CYS A 181 -6.42 -1.21 -11.65
CA CYS A 181 -5.75 -2.46 -12.01
C CYS A 181 -4.22 -2.36 -11.93
N TYR A 182 -3.65 -1.17 -12.16
CA TYR A 182 -2.23 -0.87 -11.89
C TYR A 182 -1.88 -1.22 -10.43
N MET A 183 -2.65 -0.71 -9.47
CA MET A 183 -2.46 -0.94 -8.04
C MET A 183 -2.61 -2.43 -7.70
N ASN A 184 -3.66 -3.08 -8.21
CA ASN A 184 -3.90 -4.50 -7.93
C ASN A 184 -2.76 -5.40 -8.44
N SER A 185 -2.21 -5.11 -9.63
CA SER A 185 -1.10 -5.89 -10.19
C SER A 185 0.19 -5.78 -9.36
N VAL A 186 0.50 -4.57 -8.87
CA VAL A 186 1.64 -4.32 -7.98
C VAL A 186 1.46 -4.98 -6.63
N LEU A 187 0.28 -4.81 -6.01
CA LEU A 187 -0.03 -5.41 -4.72
C LEU A 187 0.06 -6.93 -4.78
N GLN A 188 -0.51 -7.57 -5.79
CA GLN A 188 -0.40 -9.01 -5.98
C GLN A 188 1.07 -9.44 -6.09
N SER A 189 1.89 -8.71 -6.85
CA SER A 189 3.33 -9.02 -6.99
C SER A 189 4.08 -8.95 -5.66
N LEU A 190 3.84 -7.90 -4.86
CA LEU A 190 4.51 -7.72 -3.56
C LEU A 190 3.97 -8.66 -2.46
N LEU A 191 2.64 -8.84 -2.36
CA LEU A 191 2.00 -9.67 -1.33
C LEU A 191 2.31 -11.17 -1.48
N PHE A 192 2.71 -11.60 -2.67
CA PHE A 192 3.18 -12.96 -2.95
C PHE A 192 4.71 -13.09 -2.92
N THR A 193 5.44 -12.01 -2.63
CA THR A 193 6.89 -12.06 -2.43
C THR A 193 7.21 -12.68 -1.08
N SER A 194 7.56 -13.97 -1.08
CA SER A 194 7.71 -14.79 0.14
C SER A 194 8.60 -14.15 1.21
N SER A 195 9.74 -13.57 0.85
CA SER A 195 10.65 -12.94 1.81
C SER A 195 10.03 -11.73 2.52
N LEU A 196 9.25 -10.92 1.80
CA LEU A 196 8.55 -9.76 2.36
C LEU A 196 7.35 -10.21 3.18
N THR A 197 6.57 -11.17 2.67
CA THR A 197 5.43 -11.75 3.38
C THR A 197 5.84 -12.42 4.68
N ASN A 198 6.93 -13.18 4.68
CA ASN A 198 7.51 -13.78 5.89
C ASN A 198 7.92 -12.72 6.91
N TYR A 199 8.50 -11.60 6.46
CA TYR A 199 8.84 -10.51 7.36
C TYR A 199 7.60 -9.95 8.08
N PHE A 200 6.50 -9.74 7.34
CA PHE A 200 5.26 -9.23 7.92
C PHE A 200 4.52 -10.25 8.80
N LEU A 201 4.56 -11.55 8.47
CA LEU A 201 3.79 -12.58 9.17
C LEU A 201 4.56 -13.29 10.31
N LEU A 202 5.87 -13.50 10.17
CA LEU A 202 6.64 -14.42 11.02
C LEU A 202 7.61 -13.70 11.97
N ASN A 203 7.91 -12.43 11.75
CA ASN A 203 9.01 -11.78 12.46
C ASN A 203 8.54 -11.31 13.85
N GLU A 204 8.80 -12.14 14.87
CA GLU A 204 8.46 -11.88 16.27
C GLU A 204 9.15 -10.63 16.83
N ASN A 205 10.31 -10.23 16.31
CA ASN A 205 11.05 -9.04 16.79
C ASN A 205 10.38 -7.70 16.43
N ILE A 206 9.38 -7.68 15.55
CA ILE A 206 8.51 -6.51 15.39
C ILE A 206 7.65 -6.32 16.66
N GLN A 207 7.48 -7.36 17.49
CA GLN A 207 6.54 -7.37 18.63
C GLN A 207 6.99 -6.57 19.87
N ASP A 208 8.27 -6.26 20.08
CA ASP A 208 8.69 -5.70 21.38
C ASP A 208 9.21 -4.25 21.40
N SER A 209 9.75 -3.69 20.31
CA SER A 209 10.26 -2.30 20.32
C SER A 209 9.66 -1.41 19.24
N THR A 210 9.30 -1.97 18.08
CA THR A 210 8.62 -1.24 17.00
C THR A 210 7.10 -1.27 17.17
N MET A 211 6.45 -2.43 17.39
CA MET A 211 4.98 -2.51 17.55
C MET A 211 4.41 -1.93 18.85
N LYS A 212 5.10 -2.02 19.99
CA LYS A 212 4.69 -1.27 21.20
C LYS A 212 4.72 0.25 20.98
N ASN A 213 5.49 0.70 19.98
CA ASN A 213 5.58 2.07 19.52
C ASN A 213 4.95 2.29 18.13
N ILE A 214 4.06 1.39 17.66
CA ILE A 214 3.08 1.72 16.61
C ILE A 214 1.97 2.51 17.30
N SER A 215 2.39 3.60 17.93
CA SER A 215 1.52 4.63 18.44
C SER A 215 1.05 5.46 17.24
N VAL A 216 -0.11 5.08 16.71
CA VAL A 216 -1.18 5.96 16.22
C VAL A 216 -0.88 7.00 15.10
N SER A 217 0.34 7.27 14.61
CA SER A 217 0.50 8.38 13.63
C SER A 217 1.59 8.29 12.55
N LYS A 218 2.53 7.34 12.54
CA LYS A 218 3.65 7.40 11.56
C LYS A 218 3.76 6.28 10.52
N GLU A 219 3.18 5.11 10.74
CA GLU A 219 3.38 3.92 9.87
C GLU A 219 2.07 3.43 9.22
N ILE A 220 1.42 4.31 8.45
CA ILE A 220 0.05 4.09 7.95
C ILE A 220 0.04 3.11 6.76
N VAL A 221 1.06 3.16 5.89
CA VAL A 221 1.11 2.33 4.67
C VAL A 221 1.48 0.89 5.01
N ALA A 222 2.47 0.68 5.87
CA ALA A 222 2.87 -0.66 6.31
C ALA A 222 1.75 -1.38 7.06
N SER A 223 0.97 -0.66 7.87
CA SER A 223 -0.20 -1.21 8.57
C SER A 223 -1.29 -1.65 7.60
N GLU A 224 -1.66 -0.80 6.63
CA GLU A 224 -2.67 -1.17 5.63
C GLU A 224 -2.20 -2.32 4.71
N TYR A 225 -0.91 -2.34 4.37
CA TYR A 225 -0.31 -3.45 3.63
C TYR A 225 -0.43 -4.78 4.40
N LEU A 226 -0.13 -4.76 5.71
CA LEU A 226 -0.28 -5.91 6.59
C LEU A 226 -1.73 -6.36 6.73
N ASN A 227 -2.68 -5.42 6.88
CA ASN A 227 -4.10 -5.72 6.92
C ASN A 227 -4.55 -6.45 5.65
N LEU A 228 -4.12 -5.96 4.49
CA LEU A 228 -4.42 -6.59 3.20
C LEU A 228 -3.82 -8.00 3.11
N LEU A 229 -2.56 -8.16 3.53
CA LEU A 229 -1.89 -9.46 3.60
C LEU A 229 -2.69 -10.46 4.46
N TYR A 230 -3.17 -10.04 5.63
CA TYR A 230 -4.01 -10.88 6.48
C TYR A 230 -5.34 -11.27 5.87
N LEU A 231 -5.96 -10.40 5.07
CA LEU A 231 -7.20 -10.71 4.38
C LEU A 231 -6.97 -11.75 3.27
N LEU A 232 -5.87 -11.62 2.52
CA LEU A 232 -5.53 -12.57 1.45
C LEU A 232 -5.19 -13.96 2.00
N TYR A 233 -4.40 -14.04 3.07
CA TYR A 233 -3.87 -15.31 3.57
C TYR A 233 -4.77 -16.04 4.57
N CYS A 234 -5.91 -15.46 4.98
CA CYS A 234 -6.80 -16.10 5.95
C CYS A 234 -7.70 -17.22 5.39
N GLY A 235 -7.71 -17.43 4.08
CA GLY A 235 -8.52 -18.46 3.42
C GLY A 235 -10.04 -18.25 3.46
N LYS A 236 -10.53 -17.11 3.95
CA LYS A 236 -11.98 -16.80 4.01
C LYS A 236 -12.52 -16.10 2.76
N TYR A 237 -11.63 -15.58 1.91
CA TYR A 237 -11.99 -14.71 0.79
C TYR A 237 -11.32 -15.19 -0.50
N ASN A 238 -12.11 -15.28 -1.58
CA ASN A 238 -11.59 -15.50 -2.94
C ASN A 238 -11.25 -14.17 -3.62
N VAL A 239 -11.88 -13.07 -3.16
CA VAL A 239 -11.63 -11.71 -3.65
C VAL A 239 -11.76 -10.75 -2.47
N VAL A 240 -10.78 -9.85 -2.31
CA VAL A 240 -10.75 -8.77 -1.32
C VAL A 240 -10.86 -7.43 -2.01
N THR A 241 -11.54 -6.47 -1.37
CA THR A 241 -11.65 -5.10 -1.86
C THR A 241 -10.65 -4.20 -1.13
N PRO A 242 -9.57 -3.73 -1.78
CA PRO A 242 -8.51 -2.94 -1.13
C PRO A 242 -8.91 -1.45 -0.98
N ALA A 243 -10.15 -1.15 -0.59
CA ALA A 243 -10.65 0.22 -0.49
C ALA A 243 -9.96 1.04 0.60
N PRO A 244 -9.72 0.52 1.83
CA PRO A 244 -8.98 1.25 2.86
C PRO A 244 -7.56 1.59 2.41
N PHE A 245 -6.86 0.61 1.83
CA PHE A 245 -5.53 0.80 1.25
C PHE A 245 -5.54 1.89 0.16
N LYS A 246 -6.47 1.85 -0.81
CA LYS A 246 -6.59 2.90 -1.86
C LYS A 246 -6.78 4.29 -1.23
N GLN A 247 -7.62 4.41 -0.20
CA GLN A 247 -7.89 5.69 0.44
C GLN A 247 -6.65 6.25 1.12
N VAL A 248 -5.92 5.42 1.87
CA VAL A 248 -4.65 5.83 2.50
C VAL A 248 -3.64 6.31 1.46
N ILE A 249 -3.44 5.52 0.41
CA ILE A 249 -2.53 5.89 -0.69
C ILE A 249 -2.99 7.20 -1.37
N GLY A 250 -4.29 7.35 -1.64
CA GLY A 250 -4.86 8.54 -2.27
C GLY A 250 -4.79 9.81 -1.41
N HIS A 251 -4.81 9.67 -0.08
CA HIS A 251 -4.58 10.79 0.84
C HIS A 251 -3.11 11.21 0.91
N ILE A 252 -2.19 10.27 0.70
CA ILE A 252 -0.75 10.55 0.67
C ILE A 252 -0.36 11.18 -0.67
N ASN A 253 -0.88 10.66 -1.78
CA ASN A 253 -0.64 11.18 -3.12
C ASN A 253 -1.95 11.25 -3.90
N HIS A 254 -2.39 12.48 -4.18
CA HIS A 254 -3.65 12.78 -4.85
C HIS A 254 -3.77 12.15 -6.25
N ASN A 255 -2.65 11.85 -6.93
CA ASN A 255 -2.67 11.15 -8.23
C ASN A 255 -3.37 9.78 -8.15
N TYR A 256 -3.36 9.14 -6.98
CA TYR A 256 -3.99 7.84 -6.74
C TYR A 256 -5.39 7.94 -6.11
N LEU A 257 -5.85 9.15 -5.76
CA LEU A 257 -7.16 9.39 -5.18
C LEU A 257 -8.27 9.21 -6.21
N GLU A 258 -8.06 9.75 -7.41
CA GLU A 258 -9.00 9.65 -8.52
C GLU A 258 -9.09 8.22 -9.07
N ASN A 259 -10.09 7.97 -9.93
CA ASN A 259 -10.30 6.66 -10.55
C ASN A 259 -9.70 6.61 -11.98
N GLN A 260 -8.61 7.33 -12.19
CA GLN A 260 -7.86 7.31 -13.45
C GLN A 260 -6.87 6.14 -13.46
N GLN A 261 -6.56 5.65 -14.66
CA GLN A 261 -5.45 4.71 -14.83
C GLN A 261 -4.12 5.43 -14.54
N GLN A 262 -3.16 4.70 -13.97
CA GLN A 262 -1.83 5.21 -13.63
C GLN A 262 -0.76 4.20 -14.03
N ASP A 263 0.49 4.66 -14.12
CA ASP A 263 1.64 3.78 -14.31
C ASP A 263 1.88 2.98 -13.01
N ALA A 264 1.83 1.66 -13.09
CA ALA A 264 2.06 0.77 -11.96
C ALA A 264 3.54 0.66 -11.61
N HIS A 265 4.46 0.96 -12.54
CA HIS A 265 5.86 1.11 -12.15
C HIS A 265 6.02 2.32 -11.22
N GLU A 266 5.44 3.47 -11.58
CA GLU A 266 5.46 4.65 -10.70
C GLU A 266 4.83 4.32 -9.34
N PHE A 267 3.66 3.65 -9.34
CA PHE A 267 3.01 3.21 -8.12
C PHE A 267 3.85 2.21 -7.30
N LEU A 268 4.57 1.29 -7.94
CA LEU A 268 5.46 0.34 -7.28
C LEU A 268 6.61 1.05 -6.58
N ILE A 269 7.29 1.98 -7.27
CA ILE A 269 8.39 2.76 -6.69
C ILE A 269 7.88 3.60 -5.51
N PHE A 270 6.74 4.26 -5.69
CA PHE A 270 6.07 4.99 -4.63
C PHE A 270 5.77 4.09 -3.42
N LEU A 271 5.18 2.92 -3.62
CA LEU A 271 4.81 2.02 -2.54
C LEU A 271 6.04 1.48 -1.79
N LEU A 272 7.10 1.10 -2.52
CA LEU A 272 8.35 0.64 -1.89
C LEU A 272 9.01 1.75 -1.06
N ASP A 273 9.00 3.00 -1.52
CA ASP A 273 9.54 4.14 -0.78
C ASP A 273 8.77 4.40 0.52
N TYR A 274 7.44 4.36 0.48
CA TYR A 274 6.63 4.54 1.70
C TYR A 274 6.73 3.35 2.66
N LEU A 275 6.79 2.12 2.15
CA LEU A 275 7.08 0.95 2.99
C LEU A 275 8.48 1.05 3.59
N HIS A 276 9.47 1.56 2.86
CA HIS A 276 10.81 1.77 3.39
C HIS A 276 10.79 2.81 4.53
N LYS A 277 10.11 3.94 4.34
CA LYS A 277 9.96 5.00 5.34
C LYS A 277 9.27 4.49 6.61
N ASP A 278 8.15 3.77 6.46
CA ASP A 278 7.39 3.20 7.56
C ASP A 278 8.19 2.12 8.32
N LEU A 279 9.02 1.35 7.62
CA LEU A 279 9.77 0.22 8.19
C LEU A 279 11.25 0.54 8.48
N ASN A 280 11.63 1.82 8.49
CA ASN A 280 13.00 2.22 8.73
C ASN A 280 13.37 1.99 10.21
N ARG A 281 14.43 1.21 10.45
CA ARG A 281 14.86 0.81 11.79
C ARG A 281 15.50 1.96 12.58
N ILE A 282 15.95 3.04 11.92
CA ILE A 282 16.52 4.20 12.59
C ILE A 282 15.42 5.26 12.78
N LYS A 283 15.05 5.51 14.04
CA LYS A 283 14.10 6.58 14.40
C LYS A 283 14.88 7.88 14.58
N PHE A 284 14.40 8.96 13.96
CA PHE A 284 15.02 10.30 13.94
C PHE A 284 15.41 10.86 15.34
N THR A 285 14.79 10.34 16.41
CA THR A 285 15.10 10.68 17.80
C THR A 285 16.47 10.21 18.30
N GLU A 286 17.06 9.17 17.71
CA GLU A 286 18.38 8.64 18.14
C GLU A 286 19.56 9.40 17.49
N VAL A 287 19.30 10.05 16.34
CA VAL A 287 20.32 10.79 15.58
C VAL A 287 20.75 12.08 16.30
N LEU A 288 19.83 12.75 17.00
CA LEU A 288 20.10 13.99 17.75
C LEU A 288 21.07 13.80 18.93
N ASN A 289 21.23 12.57 19.46
CA ASN A 289 22.14 12.28 20.56
C ASN A 289 23.56 11.88 20.10
N GLN A 290 23.77 11.67 18.80
CA GLN A 290 25.06 11.21 18.25
C GLN A 290 25.76 12.25 17.36
N THR A 291 25.16 13.43 17.14
CA THR A 291 25.78 14.52 16.37
C THR A 291 26.82 15.30 17.18
N GLN A 292 27.92 14.65 17.54
CA GLN A 292 29.20 15.35 17.70
C GLN A 292 30.34 14.80 16.87
N GLU A 293 30.26 13.57 16.37
CA GLU A 293 31.33 13.04 15.52
C GLU A 293 30.71 12.11 14.49
N ILE A 294 30.79 12.47 13.21
CA ILE A 294 31.09 11.60 12.07
C ILE A 294 30.66 12.31 10.78
N GLU A 295 31.64 12.39 9.90
CA GLU A 295 31.69 13.13 8.66
C GLU A 295 30.70 12.63 7.59
N ARG A 296 30.53 13.49 6.57
CA ARG A 296 29.56 13.49 5.47
C ARG A 296 29.38 12.18 4.65
N ASN A 297 30.14 11.12 4.94
CA ASN A 297 30.00 9.81 4.30
C ASN A 297 29.08 8.83 5.05
N ALA A 298 28.79 9.06 6.33
CA ALA A 298 27.92 8.18 7.12
C ALA A 298 26.41 8.45 6.92
N VAL A 299 26.03 9.64 6.46
CA VAL A 299 24.62 10.05 6.30
C VAL A 299 23.85 9.13 5.33
N ASN A 300 24.52 8.52 4.34
CA ASN A 300 23.90 7.57 3.41
C ASN A 300 23.77 6.14 3.96
N GLN A 301 24.57 5.74 4.95
CA GLN A 301 24.42 4.45 5.64
C GLN A 301 23.47 4.56 6.85
N ILE A 302 23.37 5.72 7.48
CA ILE A 302 22.53 5.97 8.67
C ILE A 302 21.02 6.05 8.33
N ASN A 303 20.62 6.20 7.07
CA ASN A 303 19.20 6.33 6.70
C ASN A 303 18.57 5.07 6.07
N ASN A 304 19.33 3.98 5.85
CA ASN A 304 18.92 2.89 4.95
C ASN A 304 18.83 1.51 5.63
N HIS A 305 18.09 1.41 6.72
CA HIS A 305 17.92 0.13 7.43
C HIS A 305 16.46 -0.31 7.47
N SER A 306 15.89 -0.72 6.34
CA SER A 306 14.57 -1.37 6.33
C SER A 306 14.62 -2.70 5.59
N ILE A 307 13.62 -3.55 5.83
CA ILE A 307 13.45 -4.79 5.07
C ILE A 307 13.35 -4.52 3.55
N ILE A 308 12.82 -3.37 3.17
CA ILE A 308 12.70 -2.99 1.75
C ILE A 308 14.09 -2.79 1.14
N VAL A 309 15.01 -2.12 1.85
CA VAL A 309 16.40 -1.99 1.42
C VAL A 309 17.08 -3.36 1.37
N ASP A 310 16.91 -4.17 2.42
CA ASP A 310 17.54 -5.49 2.52
C ASP A 310 17.12 -6.45 1.39
N LEU A 311 15.90 -6.30 0.88
CA LEU A 311 15.32 -7.18 -0.14
C LEU A 311 15.49 -6.64 -1.55
N PHE A 312 15.16 -5.37 -1.79
CA PHE A 312 14.95 -4.84 -3.14
C PHE A 312 16.07 -3.92 -3.63
N TYR A 313 16.95 -3.43 -2.76
CA TYR A 313 17.99 -2.48 -3.17
C TYR A 313 19.30 -3.16 -3.58
N GLY A 314 19.72 -2.85 -4.81
CA GLY A 314 21.05 -3.10 -5.34
C GLY A 314 21.86 -1.80 -5.44
N THR A 315 23.00 -1.87 -6.12
CA THR A 315 23.88 -0.72 -6.34
C THR A 315 24.47 -0.76 -7.74
N TYR A 316 24.38 0.35 -8.46
CA TYR A 316 25.10 0.60 -9.70
C TYR A 316 26.48 1.21 -9.40
N LEU A 317 27.44 0.93 -10.26
CA LEU A 317 28.61 1.76 -10.48
C LEU A 317 28.33 2.66 -11.70
N SER A 318 28.16 3.95 -11.44
CA SER A 318 27.95 5.00 -12.44
C SER A 318 29.30 5.60 -12.79
N THR A 319 29.75 5.41 -14.03
CA THR A 319 31.00 5.97 -14.53
C THR A 319 30.70 7.08 -15.53
N ILE A 320 31.09 8.31 -15.17
CA ILE A 320 30.98 9.49 -16.04
C ILE A 320 32.37 9.78 -16.61
N THR A 321 32.48 9.86 -17.93
CA THR A 321 33.73 10.19 -18.62
C THR A 321 33.56 11.46 -19.45
N CYS A 322 34.40 12.46 -19.21
CA CYS A 322 34.50 13.65 -20.05
C CYS A 322 34.98 13.26 -21.45
N LEU A 323 34.32 13.78 -22.50
CA LEU A 323 34.72 13.50 -23.88
C LEU A 323 35.89 14.37 -24.37
N ASP A 324 36.20 15.46 -23.67
CA ASP A 324 37.27 16.41 -24.08
C ASP A 324 38.61 16.09 -23.41
N CYS A 325 38.62 15.89 -22.09
CA CYS A 325 39.86 15.65 -21.32
C CYS A 325 40.00 14.22 -20.79
N THR A 326 39.04 13.33 -21.06
CA THR A 326 39.00 11.93 -20.58
C THR A 326 38.93 11.75 -19.06
N TYR A 327 38.78 12.82 -18.28
CA TYR A 327 38.56 12.72 -16.83
C TYR A 327 37.36 11.84 -16.51
N THR A 328 37.55 10.89 -15.59
CA THR A 328 36.54 9.93 -15.16
C THR A 328 36.13 10.16 -13.71
N SER A 329 34.83 10.13 -13.45
CA SER A 329 34.25 10.11 -12.09
C SER A 329 33.46 8.83 -11.91
N HIS A 330 33.56 8.24 -10.72
CA HIS A 330 32.85 7.03 -10.34
C HIS A 330 31.93 7.33 -9.15
N ASN A 331 30.68 6.89 -9.23
CA ASN A 331 29.69 7.05 -8.18
C ASN A 331 28.92 5.74 -7.96
N TYR A 332 28.67 5.38 -6.70
CA TYR A 332 27.85 4.23 -6.37
C TYR A 332 26.41 4.68 -6.12
N GLU A 333 25.48 4.22 -6.95
CA GLU A 333 24.08 4.69 -6.95
C GLU A 333 23.14 3.54 -6.56
N PRO A 334 22.32 3.68 -5.50
CA PRO A 334 21.36 2.64 -5.13
C PRO A 334 20.25 2.54 -6.19
N PHE A 335 19.75 1.32 -6.43
CA PHE A 335 18.59 1.09 -7.27
C PHE A 335 17.68 0.03 -6.66
N ASN A 336 16.37 0.15 -6.88
CA ASN A 336 15.37 -0.85 -6.48
C ASN A 336 14.63 -1.47 -7.67
N CYS A 337 14.90 -0.99 -8.89
CA CYS A 337 14.34 -1.46 -10.14
C CYS A 337 15.37 -1.27 -11.27
N LEU A 338 15.54 -2.29 -12.12
CA LEU A 338 16.27 -2.18 -13.38
C LEU A 338 15.30 -1.79 -14.49
N THR A 339 15.37 -0.56 -14.97
CA THR A 339 14.60 -0.12 -16.14
C THR A 339 15.38 -0.40 -17.41
N LEU A 340 15.02 -1.46 -18.12
CA LEU A 340 15.73 -1.90 -19.31
C LEU A 340 15.15 -1.31 -20.59
N PRO A 341 15.99 -0.74 -21.47
CA PRO A 341 15.56 -0.36 -22.81
C PRO A 341 15.21 -1.60 -23.63
N ILE A 342 14.26 -1.43 -24.56
CA ILE A 342 13.81 -2.51 -25.46
C ILE A 342 14.17 -2.10 -26.88
N SER A 343 14.87 -2.97 -27.59
CA SER A 343 15.17 -2.77 -29.00
C SER A 343 13.88 -2.70 -29.82
N SER A 344 13.81 -1.80 -30.81
CA SER A 344 12.67 -1.67 -31.73
C SER A 344 12.68 -2.76 -32.81
N THR A 345 12.85 -4.03 -32.41
CA THR A 345 12.78 -5.22 -33.27
C THR A 345 11.47 -5.97 -33.03
N ASN A 346 11.10 -6.92 -33.88
CA ASN A 346 9.91 -7.74 -33.64
C ASN A 346 10.02 -8.59 -32.36
N GLN A 347 11.23 -9.01 -32.02
CA GLN A 347 11.53 -9.90 -30.89
C GLN A 347 12.97 -9.66 -30.39
N CYS A 348 13.19 -9.79 -29.08
CA CYS A 348 14.50 -9.79 -28.44
C CYS A 348 14.48 -10.66 -27.17
N THR A 349 15.66 -10.92 -26.59
CA THR A 349 15.80 -11.60 -25.29
C THR A 349 16.02 -10.60 -24.15
N LEU A 350 15.79 -11.01 -22.90
CA LEU A 350 16.11 -10.20 -21.73
C LEU A 350 17.62 -9.92 -21.65
N GLU A 351 18.44 -10.86 -22.08
CA GLU A 351 19.89 -10.75 -22.19
C GLU A 351 20.31 -9.69 -23.21
N ASP A 352 19.57 -9.54 -24.32
CA ASP A 352 19.78 -8.43 -25.26
C ASP A 352 19.50 -7.07 -24.60
N CYS A 353 18.38 -6.96 -23.87
CA CYS A 353 18.02 -5.74 -23.13
C CYS A 353 19.07 -5.38 -22.07
N LEU A 354 19.61 -6.36 -21.35
CA LEU A 354 20.68 -6.17 -20.36
C LEU A 354 22.00 -5.74 -21.00
N ARG A 355 22.33 -6.30 -22.18
CA ARG A 355 23.50 -5.85 -22.94
C ARG A 355 23.37 -4.39 -23.34
N HIS A 356 22.21 -3.99 -23.86
CA HIS A 356 21.96 -2.62 -24.27
C HIS A 356 21.94 -1.64 -23.08
N PHE A 357 21.46 -2.07 -21.91
CA PHE A 357 21.51 -1.28 -20.68
C PHE A 357 22.94 -0.91 -20.25
N ASN A 358 23.93 -1.78 -20.51
CA ASN A 358 25.34 -1.55 -20.14
C ASN A 358 26.12 -0.71 -21.17
N GLU A 359 25.49 -0.27 -22.26
CA GLU A 359 26.15 0.56 -23.27
C GLU A 359 26.39 2.00 -22.77
N ASP A 360 27.34 2.70 -23.41
CA ASP A 360 27.64 4.10 -23.08
C ASP A 360 26.48 5.01 -23.54
N GLU A 361 25.85 5.72 -22.60
CA GLU A 361 24.91 6.79 -22.90
C GLU A 361 25.68 8.10 -23.12
N TYR A 362 25.60 8.64 -24.34
CA TYR A 362 26.23 9.91 -24.70
C TYR A 362 25.27 11.07 -24.42
N LEU A 363 25.68 11.99 -23.56
CA LEU A 363 24.88 13.12 -23.11
C LEU A 363 25.47 14.42 -23.66
N SER A 364 24.75 15.07 -24.59
CA SER A 364 25.13 16.33 -25.23
C SER A 364 24.14 17.46 -24.93
N ASP A 365 24.57 18.68 -25.25
CA ASP A 365 23.78 19.92 -25.34
C ASP A 365 23.01 20.33 -24.07
N ASP A 366 21.79 19.85 -23.87
CA ASP A 366 20.90 20.25 -22.76
C ASP A 366 21.29 19.60 -21.42
N SER A 367 22.20 18.63 -21.44
CA SER A 367 22.63 17.85 -20.28
C SER A 367 24.13 17.97 -19.98
N LYS A 368 24.73 19.09 -20.39
CA LYS A 368 26.14 19.41 -20.16
C LYS A 368 26.50 19.37 -18.68
N TRP A 369 27.69 18.86 -18.42
CA TRP A 369 28.20 18.62 -17.07
C TRP A 369 29.43 19.47 -16.82
N PHE A 370 29.55 19.98 -15.60
CA PHE A 370 30.76 20.68 -15.20
C PHE A 370 31.86 19.66 -14.90
N CYS A 371 32.86 19.58 -15.78
CA CYS A 371 33.97 18.67 -15.61
C CYS A 371 35.03 19.26 -14.66
N PRO A 372 35.38 18.58 -13.55
CA PRO A 372 36.46 19.02 -12.67
C PRO A 372 37.83 19.10 -13.36
N GLY A 373 38.09 18.24 -14.35
CA GLY A 373 39.31 18.25 -15.16
C GLY A 373 39.44 19.49 -16.06
N CYS A 374 38.44 19.76 -16.92
CA CYS A 374 38.44 20.94 -17.80
C CYS A 374 38.09 22.26 -17.09
N GLN A 375 37.43 22.18 -15.93
CA GLN A 375 36.79 23.32 -15.24
C GLN A 375 35.78 24.09 -16.12
N CYS A 376 35.09 23.39 -17.02
CA CYS A 376 34.06 23.97 -17.87
C CYS A 376 32.92 22.97 -18.12
N LEU A 377 31.82 23.45 -18.71
CA LEU A 377 30.71 22.61 -19.15
C LEU A 377 31.11 21.84 -20.42
N CYS A 378 31.10 20.51 -20.35
CA CYS A 378 31.50 19.64 -21.45
C CYS A 378 30.46 18.54 -21.74
N ASN A 379 30.64 17.89 -22.89
CA ASN A 379 29.94 16.65 -23.20
C ASN A 379 30.56 15.49 -22.42
N ARG A 380 29.74 14.48 -22.11
CA ARG A 380 30.15 13.31 -21.34
C ARG A 380 29.50 12.05 -21.90
N LYS A 381 30.11 10.91 -21.60
CA LYS A 381 29.42 9.61 -21.64
C LYS A 381 29.20 9.09 -20.23
N ARG A 382 28.07 8.43 -20.01
CA ARG A 382 27.74 7.75 -18.75
C ARG A 382 27.57 6.27 -19.02
N ARG A 383 28.19 5.44 -18.19
CA ARG A 383 27.97 3.99 -18.16
C ARG A 383 27.41 3.60 -16.80
N LEU A 384 26.39 2.76 -16.80
CA LEU A 384 25.86 2.14 -15.58
C LEU A 384 26.20 0.66 -15.61
N GLU A 385 26.88 0.19 -14.56
CA GLU A 385 27.21 -1.22 -14.37
C GLU A 385 26.59 -1.70 -13.06
N ILE A 386 26.08 -2.93 -13.04
CA ILE A 386 25.54 -3.50 -11.79
C ILE A 386 26.72 -3.88 -10.89
N TYR A 387 26.95 -3.12 -9.83
CA TYR A 387 27.97 -3.42 -8.83
C TYR A 387 27.50 -4.49 -7.82
N LYS A 388 26.25 -4.37 -7.37
CA LYS A 388 25.63 -5.31 -6.43
C LYS A 388 24.16 -5.54 -6.78
N LEU A 389 23.76 -6.81 -6.87
CA LEU A 389 22.36 -7.19 -7.05
C LEU A 389 21.57 -7.19 -5.73
N PRO A 390 20.28 -6.82 -5.75
CA PRO A 390 19.37 -7.04 -4.62
C PRO A 390 19.07 -8.53 -4.43
N LYS A 391 18.49 -8.89 -3.27
CA LYS A 391 17.98 -10.26 -3.07
C LYS A 391 16.77 -10.53 -3.96
N ILE A 392 15.95 -9.53 -4.24
CA ILE A 392 14.81 -9.63 -5.13
C ILE A 392 14.97 -8.56 -6.18
N LEU A 393 15.16 -9.00 -7.42
CA LEU A 393 15.35 -8.10 -8.55
C LEU A 393 14.01 -7.78 -9.19
N ILE A 394 13.72 -6.48 -9.31
CA ILE A 394 12.60 -5.95 -10.09
C ILE A 394 13.16 -5.46 -11.42
N ILE A 395 12.56 -5.92 -12.52
CA ILE A 395 12.92 -5.51 -13.87
C ILE A 395 11.69 -4.85 -14.52
N GLN A 396 11.84 -3.59 -14.91
CA GLN A 396 10.88 -2.86 -15.72
C GLN A 396 11.36 -2.82 -17.17
N LEU A 397 10.52 -3.28 -18.10
CA LEU A 397 10.78 -3.11 -19.54
C LEU A 397 10.23 -1.75 -19.99
N LYS A 398 11.09 -0.87 -20.52
CA LYS A 398 10.74 0.50 -20.94
C LYS A 398 9.92 0.49 -22.25
N ARG A 399 8.64 0.11 -22.14
CA ARG A 399 7.73 -0.01 -23.28
C ARG A 399 7.13 1.31 -23.74
N PHE A 400 6.92 2.26 -22.85
CA PHE A 400 6.25 3.51 -23.18
C PHE A 400 7.27 4.61 -23.48
N GLN A 401 7.06 5.32 -24.59
CA GLN A 401 7.87 6.45 -25.03
C GLN A 401 6.96 7.52 -25.64
N ILE A 402 7.34 8.78 -25.51
CA ILE A 402 6.66 9.90 -26.16
C ILE A 402 7.32 10.13 -27.52
N ASN A 403 6.53 10.17 -28.59
CA ASN A 403 7.02 10.49 -29.93
C ASN A 403 7.18 12.02 -30.12
N TYR A 404 7.72 12.45 -31.26
CA TYR A 404 7.88 13.87 -31.58
C TYR A 404 6.56 14.66 -31.61
N GLU A 405 5.42 13.98 -31.77
CA GLU A 405 4.08 14.57 -31.77
C GLU A 405 3.46 14.62 -30.36
N MET A 406 4.24 14.34 -29.31
CA MET A 406 3.79 14.30 -27.91
C MET A 406 2.75 13.20 -27.60
N ASN A 407 2.67 12.19 -28.45
CA ASN A 407 1.80 11.02 -28.26
C ASN A 407 2.57 9.88 -27.59
N TRP A 408 1.91 9.21 -26.64
CA TRP A 408 2.42 7.99 -26.02
C TRP A 408 2.35 6.82 -27.01
N ILE A 409 3.49 6.20 -27.28
CA ILE A 409 3.61 4.99 -28.08
C ILE A 409 4.09 3.84 -27.18
N LYS A 410 3.50 2.66 -27.40
CA LYS A 410 3.89 1.43 -26.73
C LYS A 410 4.74 0.55 -27.65
N ASN A 411 5.95 0.24 -27.22
CA ASN A 411 6.78 -0.79 -27.79
C ASN A 411 6.23 -2.19 -27.42
N ASN A 412 5.69 -2.87 -28.44
CA ASN A 412 5.08 -4.20 -28.34
C ASN A 412 6.05 -5.35 -28.68
N THR A 413 7.36 -5.10 -28.76
CA THR A 413 8.38 -6.13 -28.99
C THR A 413 8.22 -7.29 -28.00
N LEU A 414 8.23 -8.51 -28.54
CA LEU A 414 8.21 -9.74 -27.73
C LEU A 414 9.58 -9.90 -27.07
N VAL A 415 9.61 -9.75 -25.74
CA VAL A 415 10.83 -9.96 -24.94
C VAL A 415 10.79 -11.36 -24.35
N LEU A 416 11.68 -12.24 -24.80
CA LEU A 416 11.83 -13.58 -24.26
C LEU A 416 12.65 -13.55 -22.97
N TYR A 417 12.21 -14.28 -21.95
CA TYR A 417 12.94 -14.46 -20.70
C TYR A 417 12.70 -15.90 -20.19
N HIS A 418 13.70 -16.46 -19.52
CA HIS A 418 13.65 -17.84 -19.03
C HIS A 418 13.02 -17.91 -17.62
N LEU A 419 12.05 -18.81 -17.44
CA LEU A 419 11.52 -19.19 -16.14
C LEU A 419 12.19 -20.50 -15.69
N HIS A 420 13.17 -20.42 -14.79
CA HIS A 420 13.74 -21.62 -14.16
C HIS A 420 13.05 -21.90 -12.83
N HIS A 421 12.53 -23.12 -12.66
CA HIS A 421 11.79 -23.56 -11.47
C HIS A 421 12.57 -23.41 -10.15
N ASN A 422 13.92 -23.48 -10.18
CA ASN A 422 14.77 -23.32 -9.00
C ASN A 422 15.18 -21.85 -8.71
N HIS A 423 14.89 -20.91 -9.61
CA HIS A 423 15.22 -19.48 -9.48
C HIS A 423 14.01 -18.59 -9.18
N LEU A 424 12.82 -19.18 -8.97
CA LEU A 424 11.59 -18.50 -8.55
C LEU A 424 11.70 -17.77 -7.20
N ILE A 425 12.82 -17.92 -6.47
CA ILE A 425 13.07 -17.31 -5.15
C ILE A 425 13.57 -15.86 -5.28
N HIS A 426 14.06 -15.42 -6.46
CA HIS A 426 14.78 -14.14 -6.58
C HIS A 426 14.24 -13.15 -7.63
N PHE A 427 13.19 -13.51 -8.37
CA PHE A 427 12.59 -12.64 -9.37
C PHE A 427 11.15 -12.30 -8.99
N ILE A 428 10.84 -11.02 -8.75
CA ILE A 428 9.46 -10.57 -8.95
C ILE A 428 9.23 -10.62 -10.45
N GLN A 429 8.39 -11.57 -10.82
CA GLN A 429 7.89 -11.85 -12.15
C GLN A 429 7.41 -10.55 -12.81
N LEU A 430 7.74 -10.41 -14.10
CA LEU A 430 7.40 -9.26 -14.94
C LEU A 430 6.04 -8.65 -14.58
N LEU A 431 6.05 -7.40 -14.15
CA LEU A 431 4.91 -6.54 -14.40
C LEU A 431 4.86 -6.29 -15.91
N ILE A 432 4.23 -7.24 -16.64
CA ILE A 432 3.62 -6.92 -17.93
C ILE A 432 2.47 -5.97 -17.59
N MET A 433 2.81 -4.70 -17.50
CA MET A 433 1.85 -3.62 -17.46
C MET A 433 1.21 -3.47 -18.83
N MET A 434 0.30 -4.39 -19.11
CA MET A 434 -0.79 -4.17 -20.05
C MET A 434 -1.93 -3.50 -19.29
N VAL A 435 -1.77 -2.22 -18.98
CA VAL A 435 -2.91 -1.34 -18.71
C VAL A 435 -2.58 0.06 -19.21
N HIS A 436 -2.94 0.31 -20.47
CA HIS A 436 -3.70 1.50 -20.82
C HIS A 436 -4.88 1.02 -21.66
#